data_AF-A0A1Y0H1S4-F1
#
_entry.id   AF-A0A1Y0H1S4-F1
#
_cell.length_a   1.000
_cell.length_b   1.000
_cell.length_c   1.000
_cell.angle_alpha   90.00
_cell.angle_beta   90.00
_cell.angle_gamma   90.00
#
_symmetry.space_group_name_H-M   'P 1'
#
loop_
_entity.id
_entity.type
_entity.pdbx_description
1 polymer ?
#
loop_
_entity_poly.entity_id
_entity_poly.type
_entity_poly.pdbx_seq_one_letter_code
_entity_poly.pdbx_strand_id
1 'polypeptide(L)'
;MSLRRNWTFVGVAGALAMGTVACVQATGSQDDPIKAGGGGDLSVVAEGGVQGKVEPTGVPKAEPNWKEEVLMTGFNTPWGLAFLPDGRMLVTERAGRLLIVDPKTGAKTEVSGLPETIEVGQGGLMDVVLHPKFAQNGLVYMTTVQGTRQGNYTVLARGKLVGNQLQNAEVIFKPNFAKPGGQHFGSRIVWMADGTLLMSIGDGGNPPSAINGRLTRHHVQDLGSHIGKVLRLDENGKAPKNNPFVGKEGHCRKSTVWVTAIFKVWRVILSRAEFMRMSTVRGAVTK
;
A
#
# COMPACT_ATOMS: atom_id res chain seq x y z
N MET A 1 1.12 25.91 53.70
CA MET A 1 0.23 24.74 53.91
C MET A 1 0.17 23.94 52.63
N SER A 2 0.64 22.70 52.70
CA SER A 2 0.64 21.71 51.61
C SER A 2 -0.77 21.12 51.48
N LEU A 3 -1.36 21.19 50.29
CA LEU A 3 -2.60 20.48 49.97
C LEU A 3 -2.32 19.50 48.83
N ARG A 4 -2.17 18.23 49.24
CA ARG A 4 -2.15 17.06 48.36
C ARG A 4 -3.53 16.90 47.72
N ARG A 5 -3.58 16.60 46.43
CA ARG A 5 -4.80 16.15 45.75
C ARG A 5 -4.57 14.73 45.22
N ASN A 6 -5.34 13.79 45.78
CA ASN A 6 -5.35 12.38 45.47
C ASN A 6 -5.84 12.14 44.05
N TRP A 7 -5.18 11.21 43.33
CA TRP A 7 -5.68 10.62 42.09
C TRP A 7 -6.10 9.19 42.37
N THR A 8 -7.37 8.88 42.09
CA THR A 8 -7.91 7.53 42.09
C THR A 8 -7.56 6.85 40.76
N PHE A 9 -6.78 5.77 40.82
CA PHE A 9 -6.56 4.86 39.69
C PHE A 9 -7.74 3.89 39.61
N VAL A 10 -8.42 3.84 38.47
CA VAL A 10 -9.26 2.68 38.09
C VAL A 10 -8.43 1.85 37.11
N GLY A 11 -7.83 0.78 37.62
CA GLY A 11 -7.16 -0.22 36.80
C GLY A 11 -8.18 -1.24 36.29
N VAL A 12 -8.30 -1.38 34.97
CA VAL A 12 -8.91 -2.57 34.37
C VAL A 12 -7.78 -3.54 34.05
N ALA A 13 -7.70 -4.60 34.85
CA ALA A 13 -6.85 -5.75 34.57
C ALA A 13 -7.48 -6.56 33.42
N GLY A 14 -6.84 -6.56 32.26
CA GLY A 14 -7.13 -7.48 31.15
C GLY A 14 -5.99 -8.48 31.02
N ALA A 15 -6.28 -9.75 31.29
CA ALA A 15 -5.33 -10.86 31.33
C ALA A 15 -4.58 -11.06 30.00
N LEU A 16 -3.27 -11.29 30.09
CA LEU A 16 -2.48 -11.89 29.01
C LEU A 16 -2.90 -13.37 28.86
N ALA A 17 -3.54 -13.71 27.75
CA ALA A 17 -3.57 -15.09 27.28
C ALA A 17 -2.39 -15.31 26.32
N MET A 18 -1.38 -16.08 26.77
CA MET A 18 -0.36 -16.64 25.90
C MET A 18 -1.03 -17.70 25.01
N GLY A 19 -1.27 -17.38 23.74
CA GLY A 19 -1.76 -18.32 22.75
C GLY A 19 -0.64 -19.25 22.28
N THR A 20 -0.77 -20.54 22.59
CA THR A 20 0.01 -21.65 22.03
C THR A 20 -0.07 -21.68 20.50
N VAL A 21 1.08 -21.82 19.84
CA VAL A 21 1.16 -22.10 18.39
C VAL A 21 0.75 -23.55 18.16
N ALA A 22 -0.47 -23.77 17.67
CA ALA A 22 -0.87 -25.04 17.10
C ALA A 22 -0.48 -25.07 15.62
N CYS A 23 0.43 -25.98 15.26
CA CYS A 23 0.79 -26.26 13.87
C CYS A 23 -0.34 -27.09 13.24
N VAL A 24 -1.23 -26.47 12.47
CA VAL A 24 -2.21 -27.21 11.67
C VAL A 24 -1.56 -27.58 10.34
N GLN A 25 -1.29 -28.87 10.15
CA GLN A 25 -1.01 -29.45 8.86
C GLN A 25 -2.33 -29.54 8.09
N ALA A 26 -2.47 -28.76 7.02
CA ALA A 26 -3.53 -28.98 6.04
C ALA A 26 -3.11 -30.14 5.13
N THR A 27 -3.61 -31.35 5.41
CA THR A 27 -3.60 -32.46 4.46
C THR A 27 -4.58 -32.13 3.33
N GLY A 28 -4.09 -32.13 2.08
CA GLY A 28 -4.88 -31.76 0.92
C GLY A 28 -5.99 -32.77 0.59
N SER A 29 -7.04 -32.29 -0.07
CA SER A 29 -7.91 -33.10 -0.92
C SER A 29 -7.89 -32.54 -2.34
N GLN A 30 -7.78 -33.44 -3.30
CA GLN A 30 -7.78 -33.21 -4.75
C GLN A 30 -9.12 -32.67 -5.29
N ASP A 31 -8.97 -31.88 -6.36
CA ASP A 31 -9.79 -31.80 -7.57
C ASP A 31 -11.30 -31.54 -7.49
N ASP A 32 -11.70 -30.30 -7.79
CA ASP A 32 -12.73 -30.03 -8.79
C ASP A 32 -12.61 -28.60 -9.37
N PRO A 33 -12.70 -28.41 -10.70
CA PRO A 33 -12.63 -27.10 -11.33
C PRO A 33 -13.98 -26.36 -11.22
N ILE A 34 -14.02 -25.22 -10.53
CA ILE A 34 -15.18 -24.32 -10.56
C ILE A 34 -15.33 -23.79 -11.99
N LYS A 35 -16.37 -24.25 -12.70
CA LYS A 35 -16.78 -23.75 -14.02
C LYS A 35 -17.20 -22.27 -13.90
N ALA A 36 -16.54 -21.40 -14.66
CA ALA A 36 -17.00 -20.03 -14.85
C ALA A 36 -18.16 -20.03 -15.86
N GLY A 37 -19.38 -19.84 -15.37
CA GLY A 37 -20.59 -19.55 -16.15
C GLY A 37 -21.21 -18.24 -15.67
N GLY A 38 -21.59 -17.38 -16.61
CA GLY A 38 -22.03 -16.01 -16.33
C GLY A 38 -23.35 -15.89 -15.56
N GLY A 39 -23.51 -14.73 -14.92
CA GLY A 39 -24.82 -14.17 -14.57
C GLY A 39 -25.67 -14.91 -13.53
N GLY A 40 -25.06 -15.42 -12.45
CA GLY A 40 -25.80 -16.06 -11.35
C GLY A 40 -25.32 -15.59 -9.98
N ASP A 41 -26.29 -15.37 -9.08
CA ASP A 41 -26.12 -14.91 -7.68
C ASP A 41 -24.99 -15.64 -6.94
N LEU A 42 -24.10 -14.87 -6.31
CA LEU A 42 -23.05 -15.39 -5.42
C LEU A 42 -23.70 -15.89 -4.13
N SER A 43 -23.85 -17.20 -3.99
CA SER A 43 -24.18 -17.83 -2.70
C SER A 43 -22.89 -18.16 -1.94
N VAL A 44 -22.74 -17.55 -0.76
CA VAL A 44 -21.71 -17.94 0.22
C VAL A 44 -22.39 -18.90 1.19
N VAL A 45 -21.95 -20.16 1.23
CA VAL A 45 -22.39 -21.12 2.23
C VAL A 45 -21.35 -21.13 3.34
N ALA A 46 -21.65 -20.44 4.45
CA ALA A 46 -20.96 -20.66 5.71
C ALA A 46 -21.63 -21.83 6.43
N GLU A 47 -20.84 -22.70 7.07
CA GLU A 47 -21.36 -23.71 8.00
C GLU A 47 -22.16 -22.98 9.09
N GLY A 48 -23.49 -23.12 9.02
CA GLY A 48 -24.44 -22.33 9.82
C GLY A 48 -25.68 -21.82 9.08
N GLY A 49 -25.76 -21.97 7.75
CA GLY A 49 -27.05 -22.00 7.05
C GLY A 49 -27.91 -20.72 7.10
N VAL A 50 -27.31 -19.53 7.21
CA VAL A 50 -28.06 -18.28 6.98
C VAL A 50 -27.90 -17.87 5.53
N GLN A 51 -28.91 -18.17 4.70
CA GLN A 51 -29.04 -17.59 3.37
C GLN A 51 -29.52 -16.14 3.52
N GLY A 52 -28.60 -15.19 3.37
CA GLY A 52 -28.93 -13.77 3.23
C GLY A 52 -28.47 -13.27 1.87
N LYS A 53 -29.37 -12.66 1.09
CA LYS A 53 -28.97 -11.80 -0.03
C LYS A 53 -28.29 -10.56 0.55
N VAL A 54 -26.99 -10.41 0.28
CA VAL A 54 -26.29 -9.15 0.54
C VAL A 54 -26.58 -8.23 -0.65
N GLU A 55 -27.64 -7.44 -0.51
CA GLU A 55 -27.89 -6.35 -1.46
C GLU A 55 -26.78 -5.29 -1.30
N PRO A 56 -26.12 -4.85 -2.38
CA PRO A 56 -25.17 -3.76 -2.32
C PRO A 56 -25.86 -2.51 -1.76
N THR A 57 -25.44 -2.04 -0.58
CA THR A 57 -26.10 -0.93 0.15
C THR A 57 -25.87 0.45 -0.47
N GLY A 58 -25.51 0.53 -1.75
CA GLY A 58 -25.13 1.77 -2.43
C GLY A 58 -23.80 2.36 -1.93
N VAL A 59 -23.57 3.63 -2.23
CA VAL A 59 -22.41 4.39 -1.73
C VAL A 59 -22.45 4.41 -0.20
N PRO A 60 -21.34 4.08 0.51
CA PRO A 60 -21.29 4.17 1.96
C PRO A 60 -21.72 5.57 2.39
N LYS A 61 -22.86 5.67 3.06
CA LYS A 61 -23.27 6.95 3.66
C LYS A 61 -22.33 7.22 4.83
N ALA A 62 -21.83 8.45 4.89
CA ALA A 62 -21.09 8.92 6.04
C ALA A 62 -21.90 8.65 7.32
N GLU A 63 -21.23 8.13 8.36
CA GLU A 63 -21.83 7.95 9.70
C GLU A 63 -22.51 9.24 10.16
N PRO A 64 -23.53 9.20 11.06
CA PRO A 64 -24.44 10.33 11.33
C PRO A 64 -23.79 11.69 11.72
N ASN A 65 -22.49 11.71 12.02
CA ASN A 65 -21.71 12.90 12.39
C ASN A 65 -20.54 13.21 11.43
N TRP A 66 -20.52 12.61 10.24
CA TRP A 66 -19.52 12.87 9.21
C TRP A 66 -20.18 13.59 8.04
N LYS A 67 -19.55 14.68 7.59
CA LYS A 67 -19.94 15.38 6.37
C LYS A 67 -19.01 14.92 5.25
N GLU A 68 -19.59 14.40 4.17
CA GLU A 68 -18.87 14.20 2.92
C GLU A 68 -18.93 15.49 2.09
N GLU A 69 -17.80 15.88 1.51
CA GLU A 69 -17.71 17.02 0.61
C GLU A 69 -16.84 16.65 -0.58
N VAL A 70 -17.40 16.87 -1.78
CA VAL A 70 -16.67 16.62 -3.03
C VAL A 70 -15.69 17.78 -3.22
N LEU A 71 -14.42 17.53 -2.92
CA LEU A 71 -13.37 18.53 -3.10
C LEU A 71 -13.06 18.77 -4.58
N MET A 72 -13.08 17.71 -5.40
CA MET A 72 -12.83 17.83 -6.83
C MET A 72 -13.29 16.60 -7.62
N THR A 73 -13.61 16.79 -8.89
CA THR A 73 -14.03 15.74 -9.84
C THR A 73 -13.16 15.76 -11.10
N GLY A 74 -13.44 14.85 -12.04
CA GLY A 74 -12.75 14.80 -13.35
C GLY A 74 -11.37 14.16 -13.30
N PHE A 75 -11.17 13.19 -12.41
CA PHE A 75 -10.02 12.30 -12.42
C PHE A 75 -10.32 11.02 -13.18
N ASN A 76 -9.33 10.49 -13.87
CA ASN A 76 -9.38 9.19 -14.52
C ASN A 76 -8.73 8.12 -13.64
N THR A 77 -9.53 7.38 -12.89
CA THR A 77 -9.07 6.29 -12.00
C THR A 77 -7.90 6.71 -11.09
N PRO A 78 -8.11 7.71 -10.20
CA PRO A 78 -7.07 8.15 -9.27
C PRO A 78 -6.71 7.03 -8.28
N TRP A 79 -5.43 6.94 -7.89
CA TRP A 79 -4.94 5.86 -7.04
C TRP A 79 -4.24 6.36 -5.76
N GLY A 80 -3.20 7.18 -5.93
CA GLY A 80 -2.37 7.69 -4.84
C GLY A 80 -2.49 9.20 -4.71
N LEU A 81 -2.28 9.71 -3.49
CA LEU A 81 -2.35 11.13 -3.17
C LEU A 81 -1.28 11.50 -2.15
N ALA A 82 -0.57 12.60 -2.38
CA ALA A 82 0.38 13.17 -1.42
C ALA A 82 0.26 14.70 -1.38
N PHE A 83 0.16 15.28 -0.17
CA PHE A 83 0.14 16.73 0.01
C PHE A 83 1.53 17.33 -0.13
N LEU A 84 1.65 18.36 -0.98
CA LEU A 84 2.83 19.21 -1.09
C LEU A 84 2.86 20.24 0.06
N PRO A 85 4.04 20.73 0.46
CA PRO A 85 4.16 21.69 1.57
C PRO A 85 3.40 23.01 1.39
N ASP A 86 3.09 23.39 0.16
CA ASP A 86 2.35 24.60 -0.19
C ASP A 86 0.82 24.41 -0.21
N GLY A 87 0.34 23.22 0.14
CA GLY A 87 -1.09 22.88 0.19
C GLY A 87 -1.66 22.31 -1.12
N ARG A 88 -0.86 22.25 -2.20
CA ARG A 88 -1.23 21.49 -3.40
C ARG A 88 -1.12 19.98 -3.13
N MET A 89 -1.61 19.17 -4.06
CA MET A 89 -1.56 17.71 -3.97
C MET A 89 -0.93 17.12 -5.22
N LEU A 90 -0.14 16.07 -5.06
CA LEU A 90 0.16 15.12 -6.12
C LEU A 90 -0.95 14.06 -6.14
N VAL A 91 -1.49 13.77 -7.32
CA VAL A 91 -2.48 12.70 -7.53
C VAL A 91 -2.03 11.83 -8.70
N THR A 92 -1.86 10.54 -8.46
CA THR A 92 -1.60 9.57 -9.53
C THR A 92 -2.91 9.06 -10.10
N GLU A 93 -2.92 8.89 -11.41
CA GLU A 93 -3.96 8.22 -12.15
C GLU A 93 -3.40 6.96 -12.78
N ARG A 94 -4.14 5.85 -12.65
CA ARG A 94 -3.62 4.52 -12.99
C ARG A 94 -3.13 4.40 -14.44
N ALA A 95 -3.75 5.13 -15.35
CA ALA A 95 -3.37 5.20 -16.76
C ALA A 95 -1.98 5.82 -17.02
N GLY A 96 -1.29 6.32 -15.99
CA GLY A 96 0.10 6.75 -16.06
C GLY A 96 0.33 8.25 -15.95
N ARG A 97 -0.66 9.01 -15.48
CA ARG A 97 -0.54 10.46 -15.26
C ARG A 97 -0.30 10.77 -13.80
N LEU A 98 0.60 11.71 -13.53
CA LEU A 98 0.77 12.35 -12.23
C LEU A 98 0.31 13.80 -12.37
N LEU A 99 -0.62 14.23 -11.52
CA LEU A 99 -1.17 15.58 -11.55
C LEU A 99 -0.72 16.34 -10.30
N ILE A 100 -0.31 17.59 -10.48
CA ILE A 100 -0.32 18.60 -9.42
C ILE A 100 -1.72 19.22 -9.41
N VAL A 101 -2.37 19.17 -8.26
CA VAL A 101 -3.72 19.64 -8.03
C VAL A 101 -3.69 20.78 -7.03
N ASP A 102 -4.30 21.90 -7.39
CA ASP A 102 -4.59 22.98 -6.44
C ASP A 102 -6.04 22.86 -5.93
N PRO A 103 -6.25 22.46 -4.66
CA PRO A 103 -7.60 22.31 -4.12
C PRO A 103 -8.35 23.64 -3.97
N LYS A 104 -7.68 24.79 -4.02
CA LYS A 104 -8.33 26.11 -3.89
C LYS A 104 -8.94 26.59 -5.20
N THR A 105 -8.27 26.29 -6.32
CA THR A 105 -8.66 26.77 -7.66
C THR A 105 -9.27 25.66 -8.51
N GLY A 106 -9.07 24.38 -8.14
CA GLY A 106 -9.46 23.22 -8.94
C GLY A 106 -8.52 22.96 -10.13
N ALA A 107 -7.43 23.72 -10.26
CA ALA A 107 -6.47 23.56 -11.34
C ALA A 107 -5.75 22.21 -11.24
N LYS A 108 -5.61 21.53 -12.39
CA LYS A 108 -4.86 20.29 -12.54
C LYS A 108 -3.76 20.49 -13.58
N THR A 109 -2.51 20.24 -13.20
CA THR A 109 -1.35 20.35 -14.09
C THR A 109 -0.65 19.00 -14.16
N GLU A 110 -0.50 18.46 -15.36
CA GLU A 110 0.20 17.20 -15.56
C GLU A 110 1.71 17.36 -15.33
N VAL A 111 2.29 16.38 -14.64
CA VAL A 111 3.73 16.27 -14.38
C VAL A 111 4.37 15.42 -15.48
N SER A 112 5.35 15.99 -16.15
CA SER A 112 6.15 15.31 -17.18
C SER A 112 7.37 14.59 -16.58
N GLY A 113 8.02 13.72 -17.37
CA GLY A 113 9.26 13.04 -16.95
C GLY A 113 9.06 11.83 -16.04
N LEU A 114 7.86 11.26 -16.03
CA LEU A 114 7.54 10.07 -15.23
C LEU A 114 8.28 8.82 -15.75
N PRO A 115 8.61 7.86 -14.87
CA PRO A 115 9.10 6.56 -15.30
C PRO A 115 8.03 5.83 -16.13
N GLU A 116 8.47 4.90 -16.98
CA GLU A 116 7.57 4.04 -17.74
C GLU A 116 6.57 3.32 -16.82
N THR A 117 5.34 3.21 -17.29
CA THR A 117 4.28 2.41 -16.69
C THR A 117 3.42 1.77 -17.77
N ILE A 118 2.85 0.61 -17.47
CA ILE A 118 1.80 -0.03 -18.26
C ILE A 118 0.52 -0.13 -17.44
N GLU A 119 -0.62 0.22 -18.03
CA GLU A 119 -1.92 -0.07 -17.41
C GLU A 119 -2.35 -1.50 -17.78
N VAL A 120 -2.50 -2.36 -16.76
CA VAL A 120 -2.92 -3.75 -16.96
C VAL A 120 -3.76 -4.25 -15.78
N GLY A 121 -5.07 -4.40 -16.02
CA GLY A 121 -6.02 -4.82 -14.99
C GLY A 121 -6.05 -3.86 -13.81
N GLN A 122 -5.47 -4.26 -12.68
CA GLN A 122 -5.36 -3.48 -11.46
C GLN A 122 -4.07 -2.63 -11.39
N GLY A 123 -3.13 -2.82 -12.31
CA GLY A 123 -1.81 -2.20 -12.30
C GLY A 123 -1.72 -0.96 -13.20
N GLY A 124 -0.74 -0.10 -12.92
CA GLY A 124 -0.50 1.17 -13.60
C GLY A 124 0.48 2.04 -12.81
N LEU A 125 0.30 3.36 -12.86
CA LEU A 125 0.93 4.27 -11.92
C LEU A 125 0.11 4.29 -10.61
N MET A 126 0.74 3.87 -9.51
CA MET A 126 0.04 3.50 -8.28
C MET A 126 0.33 4.52 -7.18
N ASP A 127 1.01 4.13 -6.10
CA ASP A 127 1.21 5.04 -4.97
C ASP A 127 2.19 6.17 -5.29
N VAL A 128 2.04 7.27 -4.57
CA VAL A 128 2.95 8.41 -4.58
C VAL A 128 3.15 8.91 -3.16
N VAL A 129 4.40 9.11 -2.75
CA VAL A 129 4.75 9.71 -1.45
C VAL A 129 5.90 10.70 -1.63
N LEU A 130 5.91 11.72 -0.79
CA LEU A 130 7.05 12.63 -0.71
C LEU A 130 8.13 12.03 0.18
N HIS A 131 9.39 12.33 -0.10
CA HIS A 131 10.47 12.08 0.84
C HIS A 131 10.23 12.87 2.16
N PRO A 132 10.61 12.37 3.35
CA PRO A 132 10.42 13.08 4.61
C PRO A 132 11.11 14.47 4.64
N LYS A 133 12.17 14.61 3.83
CA LYS A 133 12.95 15.84 3.61
C LYS A 133 12.61 16.56 2.29
N PHE A 134 11.38 16.40 1.79
CA PHE A 134 10.97 16.93 0.47
C PHE A 134 11.22 18.43 0.32
N ALA A 135 10.96 19.24 1.34
CA ALA A 135 11.22 20.67 1.31
C ALA A 135 12.71 21.02 1.04
N GLN A 136 13.63 20.10 1.36
CA GLN A 136 15.06 20.29 1.10
C GLN A 136 15.52 19.65 -0.23
N ASN A 137 14.98 18.49 -0.59
CA ASN A 137 15.51 17.70 -1.71
C ASN A 137 14.57 17.54 -2.92
N GLY A 138 13.28 17.83 -2.77
CA GLY A 138 12.26 17.69 -3.81
C GLY A 138 11.98 16.26 -4.26
N LEU A 139 12.41 15.24 -3.51
CA LEU A 139 12.30 13.84 -3.94
C LEU A 139 10.89 13.28 -3.76
N VAL A 140 10.33 12.74 -4.84
CA VAL A 140 9.05 12.03 -4.88
C VAL A 140 9.32 10.58 -5.20
N TYR A 141 8.64 9.68 -4.49
CA TYR A 141 8.70 8.24 -4.68
C TYR A 141 7.35 7.76 -5.18
N MET A 142 7.36 6.81 -6.10
CA MET A 142 6.16 6.22 -6.64
C MET A 142 6.35 4.76 -6.97
N THR A 143 5.26 4.03 -6.91
CA THR A 143 5.23 2.67 -7.47
C THR A 143 4.58 2.68 -8.84
N THR A 144 5.21 2.02 -9.80
CA THR A 144 4.72 1.86 -11.17
C THR A 144 4.74 0.39 -11.56
N VAL A 145 3.89 0.01 -12.51
CA VAL A 145 3.91 -1.33 -13.10
C VAL A 145 4.66 -1.28 -14.42
N GLN A 146 5.74 -2.04 -14.55
CA GLN A 146 6.55 -2.12 -15.77
C GLN A 146 6.54 -3.52 -16.40
N GLY A 147 6.85 -3.61 -17.69
CA GLY A 147 6.94 -4.86 -18.45
C GLY A 147 5.71 -5.09 -19.33
N THR A 148 5.16 -6.30 -19.33
CA THR A 148 3.99 -6.67 -20.14
C THR A 148 2.95 -7.42 -19.31
N ARG A 149 1.77 -7.68 -19.88
CA ARG A 149 0.75 -8.53 -19.22
C ARG A 149 1.27 -9.93 -18.91
N GLN A 150 2.21 -10.45 -19.68
CA GLN A 150 2.79 -11.80 -19.51
C GLN A 150 3.95 -11.80 -18.50
N GLY A 151 4.60 -10.66 -18.29
CA GLY A 151 5.68 -10.51 -17.32
C GLY A 151 5.78 -9.06 -16.86
N ASN A 152 5.11 -8.74 -15.76
CA ASN A 152 5.13 -7.42 -15.15
C ASN A 152 5.73 -7.43 -13.74
N TYR A 153 6.11 -6.23 -13.30
CA TYR A 153 6.73 -5.93 -12.03
C TYR A 153 6.05 -4.74 -11.37
N THR A 154 5.76 -4.80 -10.07
CA THR A 154 5.55 -3.60 -9.26
C THR A 154 6.92 -3.07 -8.84
N VAL A 155 7.36 -1.93 -9.39
CA VAL A 155 8.69 -1.36 -9.12
C VAL A 155 8.58 -0.10 -8.26
N LEU A 156 9.65 0.24 -7.54
CA LEU A 156 9.79 1.53 -6.86
C LEU A 156 10.64 2.44 -7.74
N ALA A 157 10.10 3.62 -8.04
CA ALA A 157 10.79 4.67 -8.74
C ALA A 157 10.85 5.94 -7.90
N ARG A 158 11.83 6.79 -8.21
CA ARG A 158 12.06 8.07 -7.56
C ARG A 158 12.47 9.11 -8.59
N GLY A 159 12.07 10.36 -8.39
CA GLY A 159 12.63 11.50 -9.10
C GLY A 159 12.50 12.79 -8.30
N LYS A 160 13.12 13.87 -8.79
CA LYS A 160 13.05 15.19 -8.16
C LYS A 160 11.98 16.05 -8.84
N LEU A 161 10.98 16.51 -8.08
CA LEU A 161 9.95 17.40 -8.60
C LEU A 161 10.48 18.83 -8.68
N VAL A 162 10.52 19.39 -9.90
CA VAL A 162 10.91 20.78 -10.19
C VAL A 162 9.83 21.39 -11.08
N GLY A 163 9.05 22.34 -10.54
CA GLY A 163 7.86 22.84 -11.22
C GLY A 163 6.85 21.72 -11.47
N ASN A 164 6.48 21.48 -12.73
CA ASN A 164 5.65 20.37 -13.19
C ASN A 164 6.45 19.30 -13.95
N GLN A 165 7.72 19.10 -13.59
CA GLN A 165 8.57 18.07 -14.17
C GLN A 165 9.20 17.22 -13.08
N LEU A 166 9.17 15.91 -13.27
CA LEU A 166 9.96 14.96 -12.51
C LEU A 166 11.31 14.76 -13.21
N GLN A 167 12.38 15.31 -12.63
CA GLN A 167 13.74 15.21 -13.15
C GLN A 167 14.45 13.99 -12.58
N ASN A 168 15.34 13.39 -13.38
CA ASN A 168 16.15 12.23 -12.99
C ASN A 168 15.31 11.08 -12.42
N ALA A 169 14.17 10.80 -13.06
CA ALA A 169 13.31 9.71 -12.66
C ALA A 169 14.01 8.37 -12.96
N GLU A 170 14.16 7.55 -11.94
CA GLU A 170 14.84 6.24 -12.04
C GLU A 170 14.08 5.17 -11.25
N VAL A 171 14.18 3.91 -11.70
CA VAL A 171 13.72 2.75 -10.94
C VAL A 171 14.81 2.34 -9.98
N ILE A 172 14.56 2.50 -8.67
CA ILE A 172 15.52 2.20 -7.60
C ILE A 172 15.33 0.81 -6.99
N PHE A 173 14.18 0.17 -7.21
CA PHE A 173 13.95 -1.22 -6.83
C PHE A 173 13.07 -1.94 -7.85
N LYS A 174 13.49 -3.15 -8.21
CA LYS A 174 12.74 -4.08 -9.08
C LYS A 174 12.64 -5.46 -8.41
N PRO A 175 11.45 -6.08 -8.34
CA PRO A 175 11.28 -7.45 -7.89
C PRO A 175 12.12 -8.44 -8.70
N ASN A 176 12.50 -9.56 -8.09
CA ASN A 176 13.38 -10.54 -8.72
C ASN A 176 12.65 -11.48 -9.69
N PHE A 177 11.31 -11.50 -9.66
CA PHE A 177 10.49 -12.26 -10.59
C PHE A 177 9.46 -11.36 -11.25
N ALA A 178 9.27 -11.55 -12.56
CA ALA A 178 8.09 -11.05 -13.25
C ALA A 178 6.90 -11.96 -12.93
N LYS A 179 5.69 -11.41 -12.93
CA LYS A 179 4.46 -12.21 -12.87
C LYS A 179 3.57 -11.97 -14.09
N PRO A 180 2.81 -12.97 -14.55
CA PRO A 180 1.76 -12.76 -15.53
C PRO A 180 0.50 -12.16 -14.89
N GLY A 181 -0.41 -11.71 -15.74
CA GLY A 181 -1.74 -11.24 -15.35
C GLY A 181 -1.78 -9.80 -14.85
N GLY A 182 -2.99 -9.35 -14.51
CA GLY A 182 -3.28 -7.96 -14.14
C GLY A 182 -3.88 -7.82 -12.74
N GLN A 183 -3.57 -8.72 -11.81
CA GLN A 183 -4.15 -8.71 -10.47
C GLN A 183 -3.07 -8.59 -9.38
N HIS A 184 -3.47 -8.06 -8.23
CA HIS A 184 -2.75 -8.05 -6.96
C HIS A 184 -1.31 -7.49 -7.08
N PHE A 185 -1.21 -6.20 -7.40
CA PHE A 185 0.09 -5.51 -7.48
C PHE A 185 0.61 -5.01 -6.13
N GLY A 186 -0.27 -4.80 -5.14
CA GLY A 186 0.09 -4.16 -3.87
C GLY A 186 0.36 -2.66 -4.10
N SER A 187 1.62 -2.26 -3.97
CA SER A 187 2.19 -0.95 -4.35
C SER A 187 2.19 0.15 -3.28
N ARG A 188 1.70 -0.09 -2.07
CA ARG A 188 1.69 0.93 -1.01
C ARG A 188 3.12 1.24 -0.53
N ILE A 189 3.47 2.51 -0.40
CA ILE A 189 4.71 3.02 0.18
C ILE A 189 4.41 3.70 1.52
N VAL A 190 5.22 3.43 2.55
CA VAL A 190 5.14 4.14 3.83
C VAL A 190 6.54 4.42 4.37
N TRP A 191 6.85 5.67 4.68
CA TRP A 191 8.09 6.02 5.37
C TRP A 191 8.05 5.63 6.85
N MET A 192 9.15 5.09 7.32
CA MET A 192 9.39 4.72 8.70
C MET A 192 10.14 5.84 9.43
N ALA A 193 10.05 5.87 10.77
CA ALA A 193 10.69 6.89 11.60
C ALA A 193 12.23 6.88 11.50
N ASP A 194 12.81 5.74 11.12
CA ASP A 194 14.26 5.54 10.97
C ASP A 194 14.81 5.94 9.59
N GLY A 195 13.97 6.52 8.72
CA GLY A 195 14.37 6.93 7.36
C GLY A 195 14.36 5.81 6.33
N THR A 196 13.91 4.61 6.68
CA THR A 196 13.60 3.54 5.71
C THR A 196 12.16 3.68 5.21
N LEU A 197 11.81 2.95 4.16
CA LEU A 197 10.45 2.85 3.65
C LEU A 197 9.99 1.40 3.58
N LEU A 198 8.70 1.20 3.80
CA LEU A 198 8.00 -0.05 3.50
C LEU A 198 7.35 0.05 2.13
N MET A 199 7.45 -1.03 1.35
CA MET A 199 6.77 -1.19 0.06
C MET A 199 6.03 -2.52 0.04
N SER A 200 4.75 -2.53 -0.33
CA SER A 200 4.01 -3.79 -0.53
C SER A 200 4.07 -4.28 -1.97
N ILE A 201 4.21 -5.60 -2.14
CA ILE A 201 4.06 -6.30 -3.42
C ILE A 201 3.03 -7.39 -3.22
N GLY A 202 1.98 -7.37 -4.07
CA GLY A 202 0.93 -8.37 -3.99
C GLY A 202 1.36 -9.75 -4.52
N ASP A 203 0.53 -10.75 -4.28
CA ASP A 203 0.81 -12.15 -4.63
C ASP A 203 0.59 -12.49 -6.10
N GLY A 204 -0.03 -11.60 -6.89
CA GLY A 204 -0.31 -11.80 -8.32
C GLY A 204 -1.68 -12.34 -8.70
N GLY A 205 -2.59 -12.62 -7.77
CA GLY A 205 -3.99 -12.93 -8.07
C GLY A 205 -4.39 -14.40 -7.92
N ASN A 206 -5.71 -14.63 -8.01
CA ASN A 206 -6.37 -15.93 -7.81
C ASN A 206 -6.67 -16.84 -9.03
N PRO A 207 -6.39 -16.51 -10.31
CA PRO A 207 -6.36 -17.55 -11.36
C PRO A 207 -5.18 -18.51 -11.12
N PRO A 208 -5.17 -19.75 -11.67
CA PRO A 208 -3.95 -20.55 -11.72
C PRO A 208 -2.91 -19.78 -12.55
N SER A 209 -2.09 -18.98 -11.86
CA SER A 209 -1.01 -18.19 -12.41
C SER A 209 0.27 -18.79 -11.86
N ALA A 210 1.22 -19.06 -12.74
CA ALA A 210 2.50 -19.63 -12.35
C ALA A 210 3.63 -18.67 -12.68
N ILE A 211 4.61 -18.61 -11.78
CA ILE A 211 5.91 -18.00 -12.01
C ILE A 211 6.90 -19.15 -11.93
N ASN A 212 7.63 -19.39 -13.03
CA ASN A 212 8.61 -20.47 -13.16
C ASN A 212 8.03 -21.86 -12.81
N GLY A 213 6.84 -22.18 -13.35
CA GLY A 213 6.19 -23.48 -13.13
C GLY A 213 5.56 -23.67 -11.75
N ARG A 214 5.69 -22.70 -10.82
CA ARG A 214 5.08 -22.75 -9.49
C ARG A 214 3.96 -21.73 -9.34
N LEU A 215 2.83 -22.14 -8.76
CA LEU A 215 1.71 -21.24 -8.49
C LEU A 215 2.17 -19.99 -7.71
N THR A 216 1.70 -18.83 -8.13
CA THR A 216 2.02 -17.51 -7.54
C THR A 216 1.83 -17.49 -6.02
N ARG A 217 0.73 -18.08 -5.52
CA ARG A 217 0.45 -18.19 -4.08
C ARG A 217 1.54 -18.92 -3.27
N HIS A 218 2.28 -19.85 -3.87
CA HIS A 218 3.39 -20.54 -3.17
C HIS A 218 4.62 -19.66 -3.04
N HIS A 219 4.78 -18.63 -3.89
CA HIS A 219 5.86 -17.65 -3.76
C HIS A 219 5.70 -16.77 -2.52
N VAL A 220 4.50 -16.67 -1.96
CA VAL A 220 4.21 -15.86 -0.78
C VAL A 220 4.98 -16.37 0.45
N GLN A 221 5.14 -17.69 0.59
CA GLN A 221 5.91 -18.33 1.67
C GLN A 221 7.41 -18.45 1.36
N ASP A 222 7.81 -18.20 0.12
CA ASP A 222 9.20 -18.28 -0.30
C ASP A 222 9.96 -16.98 0.05
N LEU A 223 10.96 -17.10 0.92
CA LEU A 223 11.85 -16.00 1.34
C LEU A 223 12.83 -15.58 0.25
N GLY A 224 13.01 -16.40 -0.79
CA GLY A 224 13.72 -16.09 -2.01
C GLY A 224 12.92 -15.24 -2.99
N SER A 225 11.62 -14.99 -2.75
CA SER A 225 10.74 -14.27 -3.67
C SER A 225 10.26 -12.94 -3.09
N HIS A 226 10.21 -11.89 -3.93
CA HIS A 226 9.59 -10.61 -3.59
C HIS A 226 8.06 -10.61 -3.77
N ILE A 227 7.46 -11.70 -4.26
CA ILE A 227 6.01 -11.81 -4.49
C ILE A 227 5.26 -12.01 -3.16
N GLY A 228 4.17 -11.25 -2.95
CA GLY A 228 3.33 -11.33 -1.74
C GLY A 228 4.04 -10.90 -0.46
N LYS A 229 4.88 -9.86 -0.53
CA LYS A 229 5.74 -9.40 0.57
C LYS A 229 5.47 -7.94 0.94
N VAL A 230 5.79 -7.60 2.19
CA VAL A 230 6.19 -6.24 2.54
C VAL A 230 7.71 -6.20 2.60
N LEU A 231 8.27 -5.29 1.82
CA LEU A 231 9.68 -5.02 1.75
C LEU A 231 10.01 -3.81 2.63
N ARG A 232 11.18 -3.82 3.26
CA ARG A 232 11.79 -2.64 3.89
C ARG A 232 13.05 -2.28 3.11
N LEU A 233 13.09 -1.04 2.65
CA LEU A 233 14.10 -0.47 1.76
C LEU A 233 14.67 0.80 2.38
N ASP A 234 15.92 1.12 2.11
CA ASP A 234 16.45 2.47 2.33
C ASP A 234 15.95 3.44 1.24
N GLU A 235 16.32 4.72 1.36
CA GLU A 235 15.94 5.76 0.39
C GLU A 235 16.45 5.50 -1.05
N ASN A 236 17.42 4.58 -1.22
CA ASN A 236 17.99 4.21 -2.51
C ASN A 236 17.49 2.83 -2.99
N GLY A 237 16.44 2.28 -2.38
CA GLY A 237 15.83 1.01 -2.79
C GLY A 237 16.64 -0.23 -2.40
N LYS A 238 17.63 -0.11 -1.49
CA LYS A 238 18.46 -1.23 -1.02
C LYS A 238 17.93 -1.76 0.31
N ALA A 239 18.25 -3.01 0.63
CA ALA A 239 17.91 -3.56 1.94
C ALA A 239 18.73 -2.92 3.05
N PRO A 240 18.09 -2.41 4.13
CA PRO A 240 18.79 -2.05 5.36
C PRO A 240 19.56 -3.25 5.93
N LYS A 241 20.74 -2.99 6.51
CA LYS A 241 21.61 -4.04 7.09
C LYS A 241 20.93 -4.84 8.20
N ASN A 242 19.97 -4.24 8.91
CA ASN A 242 19.24 -4.86 10.01
C ASN A 242 17.91 -5.51 9.57
N ASN A 243 17.70 -5.75 8.27
CA ASN A 243 16.58 -6.56 7.82
C ASN A 243 16.73 -8.02 8.30
N PRO A 244 15.62 -8.70 8.66
CA PRO A 244 15.63 -9.98 9.38
C PRO A 244 16.23 -11.17 8.62
N PHE A 245 16.42 -11.04 7.30
CA PHE A 245 16.91 -12.13 6.44
C PHE A 245 18.23 -11.81 5.73
N VAL A 246 18.86 -10.67 6.04
CA VAL A 246 20.12 -10.29 5.39
C VAL A 246 21.23 -11.23 5.84
N GLY A 247 22.01 -11.74 4.87
CA GLY A 247 23.15 -12.62 5.15
C GLY A 247 22.81 -14.07 5.51
N LYS A 248 21.54 -14.49 5.44
CA LYS A 248 21.13 -15.88 5.67
C LYS A 248 21.20 -16.70 4.37
N GLU A 249 21.86 -17.86 4.40
CA GLU A 249 21.91 -18.78 3.26
C GLU A 249 20.51 -19.27 2.86
N GLY A 250 20.27 -19.49 1.57
CA GLY A 250 18.95 -19.90 1.04
C GLY A 250 17.89 -18.79 0.98
N HIS A 251 18.17 -17.60 1.49
CA HIS A 251 17.28 -16.44 1.42
C HIS A 251 17.68 -15.56 0.24
N CYS A 252 16.79 -14.69 -0.25
CA CYS A 252 17.17 -13.71 -1.26
C CYS A 252 18.40 -12.95 -0.73
N ARG A 253 19.58 -13.16 -1.34
CA ARG A 253 20.92 -12.79 -0.81
C ARG A 253 21.10 -11.29 -0.48
N LYS A 254 20.08 -10.47 -0.74
CA LYS A 254 20.01 -9.01 -0.52
C LYS A 254 18.78 -8.60 0.31
N SER A 255 18.23 -9.50 1.14
CA SER A 255 16.79 -9.54 1.47
C SER A 255 16.19 -8.20 1.90
N THR A 256 15.44 -7.60 0.99
CA THR A 256 14.57 -6.46 1.26
C THR A 256 13.30 -6.89 1.98
N VAL A 257 13.03 -8.20 2.09
CA VAL A 257 11.85 -8.76 2.77
C VAL A 257 11.84 -8.41 4.25
N TRP A 258 10.73 -7.86 4.71
CA TRP A 258 10.47 -7.55 6.12
C TRP A 258 9.42 -8.50 6.72
N VAL A 259 8.29 -8.68 6.02
CA VAL A 259 7.17 -9.56 6.43
C VAL A 259 6.70 -10.40 5.23
N THR A 260 6.34 -11.66 5.49
CA THR A 260 5.75 -12.61 4.52
C THR A 260 4.23 -12.71 4.70
N ALA A 261 3.57 -13.47 3.80
CA ALA A 261 2.16 -13.87 3.95
C ALA A 261 1.10 -12.78 3.78
N ILE A 262 1.19 -11.98 2.70
CA ILE A 262 0.16 -10.97 2.43
C ILE A 262 -0.48 -11.14 1.05
N PHE A 263 -1.80 -11.32 1.06
CA PHE A 263 -2.62 -11.60 -0.12
C PHE A 263 -3.01 -10.33 -0.88
N LYS A 264 -3.46 -9.28 -0.17
CA LYS A 264 -3.91 -8.02 -0.79
C LYS A 264 -3.72 -6.84 0.17
N VAL A 265 -2.77 -5.95 -0.12
CA VAL A 265 -2.62 -4.68 0.60
C VAL A 265 -3.08 -3.55 -0.30
N TRP A 266 -4.30 -3.07 -0.08
CA TRP A 266 -4.79 -1.83 -0.70
C TRP A 266 -4.41 -0.59 0.13
N ARG A 267 -4.35 -0.73 1.46
CA ARG A 267 -4.03 0.36 2.39
C ARG A 267 -3.23 -0.21 3.56
N VAL A 268 -2.12 0.42 3.91
CA VAL A 268 -1.43 0.24 5.21
C VAL A 268 -1.64 1.53 5.97
N ILE A 269 -2.23 1.46 7.15
CA ILE A 269 -2.29 2.57 8.08
C ILE A 269 -1.41 2.15 9.26
N LEU A 270 -0.24 2.77 9.40
CA LEU A 270 0.53 2.62 10.64
C LEU A 270 -0.20 3.42 11.72
N SER A 271 -0.60 2.78 12.82
CA SER A 271 -1.13 3.49 13.98
C SER A 271 -0.01 4.31 14.61
N ARG A 272 0.01 5.61 14.33
CA ARG A 272 0.87 6.55 15.05
C ARG A 272 0.12 7.04 16.28
N ALA A 273 0.16 6.25 17.36
CA ALA A 273 -0.29 6.70 18.67
C ALA A 273 0.70 7.72 19.25
N GLU A 274 0.89 8.87 18.58
CA GLU A 274 1.68 10.02 19.07
C GLU A 274 1.62 11.25 18.12
N PHE A 275 0.51 11.46 17.40
CA PHE A 275 0.35 12.62 16.51
C PHE A 275 -0.65 13.69 17.01
N MET A 276 -1.10 13.61 18.27
CA MET A 276 -2.04 14.57 18.89
C MET A 276 -1.42 15.35 20.05
N ARG A 277 -0.19 15.85 19.85
CA ARG A 277 0.39 16.95 20.65
C ARG A 277 1.34 17.77 19.80
N MET A 278 0.83 18.55 18.86
CA MET A 278 1.45 19.79 18.36
C MET A 278 0.59 20.39 17.24
N SER A 279 -0.38 21.23 17.62
CA SER A 279 -0.92 22.33 16.80
C SER A 279 -1.99 23.11 17.56
N THR A 280 -1.70 23.55 18.78
CA THR A 280 -2.41 24.73 19.34
C THR A 280 -1.68 25.97 18.84
N VAL A 281 -1.92 26.36 17.59
CA VAL A 281 -1.61 27.72 17.14
C VAL A 281 -2.69 28.62 17.73
N ARG A 282 -2.35 29.29 18.84
CA ARG A 282 -3.10 30.45 19.33
C ARG A 282 -2.96 31.56 18.28
N GLY A 283 -3.99 31.74 17.46
CA GLY A 283 -4.23 32.95 16.70
C GLY A 283 -5.36 33.72 17.36
N ALA A 284 -5.02 34.78 18.09
CA ALA A 284 -5.99 35.73 18.63
C ALA A 284 -6.64 36.51 17.48
N VAL A 285 -7.97 36.45 17.40
CA VAL A 285 -8.80 37.52 16.83
C VAL A 285 -10.03 37.62 17.72
N THR A 286 -10.05 38.62 18.59
CA THR A 286 -11.29 39.16 19.17
C THR A 286 -11.45 40.58 18.65
N LYS A 287 -12.71 40.91 18.33
CA LYS A 287 -13.21 42.28 18.16
C LYS A 287 -12.90 43.13 19.38
#